data_AF-A0A7C6K744-F1
#
_entry.id   AF-A0A7C6K744-F1
#
_cell.length_a   1.000
_cell.length_b   1.000
_cell.length_c   1.000
_cell.angle_alpha   90.00
_cell.angle_beta   90.00
_cell.angle_gamma   90.00
#
_symmetry.space_group_name_H-M   'P 1'
#
loop_
_entity.id
_entity.type
_entity.pdbx_description
1 polymer ?
#
loop_
_entity_poly.entity_id
_entity_poly.type
_entity_poly.pdbx_seq_one_letter_code
_entity_poly.pdbx_strand_id
1 'polypeptide(L)'
;MLILYYFFLLDKLSMVSITRYIAVSLALYLGFLFIPYLPKKEQFEMYIIKVCSGFLITVIYSAVLYLGLAAILLAMDQLLGIQITEKAYFYTGLFVAFIFAPSYFLADIPLPNQQFQQENYSKILRVLLLYIVMPLLTAYTTILYIYFIKIIVLWQWPVGLVSHLVLWYAVIVAAVLFLITPIKDEDKWANRFIKWMPKIILPILIMMFISMGIRINAYGVTENRYFVVVLGLWVSGMMLYFSFIKKRMNIVIPFTLALIALISVFGPLSSYSISTRSQNNRLQAILIRNDMLQQGKIQAAPADISGNDKNEISRKLDYFSQNHTLQQVEYLPHDFKMDDMEKVFGFPYENPRAQSPDGFFYLTSRQSERTVDIREFDYLFANMFDTMYLYNEKSAGNTIDVDYDYQLSIVEINHQGTPLYEKDLNLFAKELFDKHKPTAGENSLSPEEMTLVEENNQLKVKFVFLHMMGNENTSTGDIKLENAEFYLLIKIK
;
A
#
# COMPACT_ATOMS: atom_id res chain seq x y z
N MET A 1 -8.51 -15.81 -24.33
CA MET A 1 -7.60 -16.11 -23.19
C MET A 1 -8.10 -15.55 -21.87
N LEU A 2 -8.30 -14.22 -21.71
CA LEU A 2 -8.79 -13.66 -20.43
C LEU A 2 -10.21 -14.09 -20.05
N ILE A 3 -11.11 -14.21 -21.03
CA ILE A 3 -12.46 -14.76 -20.82
C ILE A 3 -12.39 -16.24 -20.37
N LEU A 4 -11.51 -17.04 -20.99
CA LEU A 4 -11.27 -18.42 -20.57
C LEU A 4 -10.68 -18.47 -19.15
N TYR A 5 -9.71 -17.62 -18.82
CA TYR A 5 -9.16 -17.55 -17.47
C TYR A 5 -10.23 -17.16 -16.44
N TYR A 6 -11.08 -16.18 -16.75
CA TYR A 6 -12.20 -15.79 -15.89
C TYR A 6 -13.12 -16.98 -15.59
N PHE A 7 -13.51 -17.75 -16.62
CA PHE A 7 -14.41 -18.89 -16.45
C PHE A 7 -13.76 -20.13 -15.82
N PHE A 8 -12.44 -20.34 -15.97
CA PHE A 8 -11.78 -21.58 -15.53
C PHE A 8 -10.90 -21.44 -14.28
N LEU A 9 -10.41 -20.24 -13.95
CA LEU A 9 -9.41 -20.03 -12.90
C LEU A 9 -9.81 -18.97 -11.85
N LEU A 10 -10.95 -18.29 -12.00
CA LEU A 10 -11.43 -17.26 -11.09
C LEU A 10 -12.66 -17.72 -10.26
N ASP A 11 -12.65 -18.97 -9.79
CA ASP A 11 -13.79 -19.57 -9.08
C ASP A 11 -14.07 -18.90 -7.71
N LYS A 12 -13.03 -18.36 -7.07
CA LYS A 12 -13.12 -17.52 -5.86
C LYS A 12 -12.18 -16.32 -5.95
N LEU A 13 -12.64 -15.15 -5.50
CA LEU A 13 -11.84 -13.92 -5.36
C LEU A 13 -10.88 -14.00 -4.16
N SER A 14 -10.00 -15.00 -4.15
CA SER A 14 -8.91 -15.12 -3.18
C SER A 14 -7.69 -14.31 -3.64
N MET A 15 -6.80 -13.97 -2.69
CA MET A 15 -5.55 -13.27 -3.01
C MET A 15 -4.75 -14.00 -4.09
N VAL A 16 -4.65 -15.33 -4.02
CA VAL A 16 -3.96 -16.19 -5.00
C VAL A 16 -4.58 -16.08 -6.39
N SER A 17 -5.91 -16.17 -6.50
CA SER A 17 -6.63 -16.10 -7.78
C SER A 17 -6.43 -14.74 -8.46
N ILE A 18 -6.52 -13.66 -7.68
CA ILE A 18 -6.37 -12.27 -8.17
C ILE A 18 -4.93 -12.04 -8.63
N THR A 19 -3.94 -12.44 -7.84
CA THR A 19 -2.53 -12.24 -8.19
C THR A 19 -2.12 -13.05 -9.43
N ARG A 20 -2.62 -14.28 -9.60
CA ARG A 20 -2.48 -15.03 -10.85
C ARG A 20 -3.17 -14.35 -12.04
N TYR A 21 -4.39 -13.82 -11.86
CA TYR A 21 -5.11 -13.09 -12.90
C TYR A 21 -4.31 -11.89 -13.40
N ILE A 22 -3.78 -11.09 -12.48
CA ILE A 22 -2.96 -9.92 -12.79
C ILE A 22 -1.70 -10.35 -13.56
N ALA A 23 -0.99 -11.37 -13.10
CA ALA A 23 0.23 -11.85 -13.76
C ALA A 23 -0.03 -12.41 -15.17
N VAL A 24 -1.11 -13.17 -15.37
CA VAL A 24 -1.51 -13.68 -16.69
C VAL A 24 -1.92 -12.53 -17.61
N SER A 25 -2.70 -11.57 -17.10
CA SER A 25 -3.09 -10.39 -17.87
C SER A 25 -1.88 -9.58 -18.31
N LEU A 26 -0.95 -9.32 -17.40
CA LEU A 26 0.31 -8.64 -17.68
C LEU A 26 1.12 -9.39 -18.74
N ALA A 27 1.27 -10.71 -18.61
CA ALA A 27 2.00 -11.52 -19.57
C ALA A 27 1.34 -11.51 -20.96
N LEU A 28 0.01 -11.49 -21.05
CA LEU A 28 -0.73 -11.39 -22.31
C LEU A 28 -0.58 -10.01 -22.95
N TYR A 29 -0.65 -8.92 -22.16
CA TYR A 29 -0.44 -7.57 -22.67
C TYR A 29 0.99 -7.38 -23.19
N LEU A 30 2.00 -7.87 -22.46
CA LEU A 30 3.38 -7.90 -22.93
C LEU A 30 3.51 -8.80 -24.17
N GLY A 31 2.84 -9.95 -24.20
CA GLY A 31 2.74 -10.85 -25.34
C GLY A 31 2.27 -10.15 -26.60
N PHE A 32 1.18 -9.39 -26.50
CA PHE A 32 0.66 -8.58 -27.61
C PHE A 32 1.72 -7.61 -28.16
N LEU A 33 2.57 -7.05 -27.30
CA LEU A 33 3.63 -6.15 -27.72
C LEU A 33 4.76 -6.85 -28.48
N PHE A 34 5.21 -8.04 -28.06
CA PHE A 34 6.37 -8.68 -28.70
C PHE A 34 6.05 -9.75 -29.75
N ILE A 35 4.87 -10.38 -29.71
CA ILE A 35 4.54 -11.52 -30.58
C ILE A 35 4.63 -11.16 -32.08
N PRO A 36 4.04 -10.05 -32.55
CA PRO A 36 4.08 -9.71 -33.98
C PRO A 36 5.49 -9.49 -34.54
N TYR A 37 6.46 -9.17 -33.67
CA TYR A 37 7.85 -8.85 -34.03
C TYR A 37 8.86 -9.93 -33.60
N LEU A 38 8.42 -11.08 -33.11
CA LEU A 38 9.27 -12.28 -32.92
C LEU A 38 10.04 -12.69 -34.19
N PRO A 39 9.42 -12.67 -35.40
CA PRO A 39 10.09 -13.10 -36.64
C PRO A 39 11.09 -12.07 -37.20
N LYS A 40 10.84 -10.76 -36.98
CA LYS A 40 11.67 -9.65 -37.46
C LYS A 40 12.12 -8.80 -36.29
N LYS A 41 13.29 -9.12 -35.74
CA LYS A 41 13.85 -8.49 -34.52
C LYS A 41 14.32 -7.05 -34.72
N GLU A 42 14.49 -6.63 -35.97
CA GLU A 42 14.94 -5.28 -36.33
C GLU A 42 13.76 -4.30 -36.23
N GLN A 43 14.01 -3.11 -35.65
CA GLN A 43 13.03 -2.03 -35.46
C GLN A 43 11.92 -2.28 -34.43
N PHE A 44 12.07 -3.29 -33.54
CA PHE A 44 11.09 -3.60 -32.49
C PHE A 44 10.70 -2.38 -31.66
N GLU A 45 11.67 -1.55 -31.28
CA GLU A 45 11.43 -0.37 -30.47
C GLU A 45 10.50 0.63 -31.18
N MET A 46 10.68 0.78 -32.49
CA MET A 46 9.90 1.72 -33.31
C MET A 46 8.45 1.26 -33.46
N TYR A 47 8.23 -0.05 -33.59
CA TYR A 47 6.90 -0.64 -33.51
C TYR A 47 6.23 -0.29 -32.18
N ILE A 48 6.91 -0.51 -31.05
CA ILE A 48 6.35 -0.20 -29.73
C ILE A 48 6.04 1.29 -29.58
N ILE A 49 6.91 2.18 -30.06
CA ILE A 49 6.64 3.63 -30.04
C ILE A 49 5.39 3.97 -30.82
N LYS A 50 5.18 3.35 -32.00
CA LYS A 50 3.98 3.59 -32.80
C LYS A 50 2.73 3.06 -32.09
N VAL A 51 2.79 1.85 -31.51
CA VAL A 51 1.69 1.29 -30.70
C VAL A 51 1.39 2.18 -29.48
N CYS A 52 2.39 2.62 -28.72
CA CYS A 52 2.22 3.51 -27.58
C CYS A 52 1.66 4.88 -27.99
N SER A 53 2.13 5.44 -29.10
CA SER A 53 1.64 6.72 -29.61
C SER A 53 0.19 6.62 -30.09
N GLY A 54 -0.14 5.56 -30.83
CA GLY A 54 -1.50 5.26 -31.27
C GLY A 54 -2.45 5.07 -30.10
N PHE A 55 -2.00 4.40 -29.04
CA PHE A 55 -2.77 4.27 -27.79
C PHE A 55 -3.06 5.64 -27.15
N LEU A 56 -2.04 6.49 -27.01
CA LEU A 56 -2.22 7.85 -26.45
C LEU A 56 -3.17 8.69 -27.30
N ILE A 57 -3.03 8.65 -28.62
CA ILE A 57 -3.93 9.36 -29.56
C ILE A 57 -5.35 8.83 -29.41
N THR A 58 -5.53 7.52 -29.33
CA THR A 58 -6.84 6.89 -29.12
C THR A 58 -7.51 7.40 -27.84
N VAL A 59 -6.75 7.47 -26.73
CA VAL A 59 -7.27 7.97 -25.44
C VAL A 59 -7.72 9.42 -25.57
N ILE A 60 -6.91 10.28 -26.20
CA ILE A 60 -7.26 11.69 -26.44
C ILE A 60 -8.53 11.78 -27.30
N TYR A 61 -8.59 11.03 -28.41
CA TYR A 61 -9.73 11.06 -29.32
C TYR A 61 -11.00 10.54 -28.66
N SER A 62 -10.89 9.50 -27.82
CA SER A 62 -12.00 8.97 -27.05
C SER A 62 -12.50 9.98 -26.00
N ALA A 63 -11.58 10.68 -25.32
CA ALA A 63 -11.94 11.72 -24.37
C ALA A 63 -12.65 12.89 -25.07
N VAL A 64 -12.12 13.37 -26.19
CA VAL A 64 -12.74 14.45 -26.97
C VAL A 64 -14.12 14.03 -27.50
N LEU A 65 -14.24 12.81 -28.03
CA LEU A 65 -15.51 12.28 -28.53
C LEU A 65 -16.54 12.16 -27.39
N TYR A 66 -16.16 11.60 -26.24
CA TYR A 66 -17.05 11.48 -25.10
C TYR A 66 -17.50 12.85 -24.59
N LEU A 67 -16.58 13.81 -24.44
CA LEU A 67 -16.92 15.17 -24.01
C LEU A 67 -17.83 15.88 -25.03
N GLY A 68 -17.59 15.70 -26.33
CA GLY A 68 -18.46 16.24 -27.37
C GLY A 68 -19.88 15.65 -27.32
N LEU A 69 -20.00 14.32 -27.16
CA LEU A 69 -21.29 13.66 -27.02
C LEU A 69 -22.00 14.05 -25.72
N ALA A 70 -21.27 14.14 -24.60
CA ALA A 70 -21.81 14.59 -23.33
C ALA A 70 -22.30 16.05 -23.41
N ALA A 71 -21.59 16.93 -24.10
CA ALA A 71 -22.03 18.31 -24.33
C ALA A 71 -23.32 18.37 -25.18
N ILE A 72 -23.46 17.50 -26.18
CA ILE A 72 -24.70 17.39 -26.97
C ILE A 72 -25.86 16.91 -26.08
N LEU A 73 -25.65 15.87 -25.27
CA LEU A 73 -26.67 15.38 -24.34
C LEU A 73 -27.10 16.47 -23.34
N LEU A 74 -26.14 17.24 -22.82
CA LEU A 74 -26.40 18.37 -21.93
C LEU A 74 -27.20 19.47 -22.64
N ALA A 75 -26.85 19.80 -23.87
CA ALA A 75 -27.57 20.78 -24.67
C ALA A 75 -29.02 20.31 -24.96
N MET A 76 -29.23 19.03 -25.24
CA MET A 76 -30.58 18.48 -25.42
C MET A 76 -31.43 18.58 -24.14
N ASP A 77 -30.83 18.31 -22.98
CA ASP A 77 -31.50 18.42 -21.69
C ASP A 77 -31.86 19.87 -21.35
N GLN A 78 -30.90 20.79 -21.45
CA GLN A 78 -31.05 22.17 -21.01
C GLN A 78 -31.74 23.08 -22.03
N LEU A 79 -31.50 22.90 -23.33
CA LEU A 79 -32.05 23.78 -24.38
C LEU A 79 -33.34 23.25 -25.00
N LEU A 80 -33.48 21.92 -25.14
CA LEU A 80 -34.67 21.30 -25.76
C LEU A 80 -35.66 20.75 -24.72
N GLY A 81 -35.31 20.78 -23.43
CA GLY A 81 -36.16 20.28 -22.34
C GLY A 81 -36.33 18.75 -22.37
N ILE A 82 -35.46 18.02 -23.06
CA ILE A 82 -35.52 16.56 -23.15
C ILE A 82 -34.82 15.98 -21.92
N GLN A 83 -35.56 15.46 -20.95
CA GLN A 83 -34.98 14.92 -19.72
C GLN A 83 -34.00 13.75 -20.00
N ILE A 84 -32.70 14.04 -19.98
CA ILE A 84 -31.65 13.02 -20.19
C ILE A 84 -31.15 12.51 -18.85
N THR A 85 -31.39 11.23 -18.55
CA THR A 85 -30.91 10.59 -17.32
C THR A 85 -29.38 10.43 -17.33
N GLU A 86 -28.74 10.49 -16.15
CA GLU A 86 -27.31 10.22 -15.95
C GLU A 86 -26.82 8.90 -16.57
N LYS A 87 -27.69 7.87 -16.59
CA LYS A 87 -27.41 6.57 -17.23
C LYS A 87 -27.06 6.71 -18.71
N ALA A 88 -27.64 7.69 -19.43
CA ALA A 88 -27.34 7.92 -20.84
C ALA A 88 -25.90 8.44 -21.05
N TYR A 89 -25.41 9.29 -20.15
CA TYR A 89 -24.01 9.73 -20.16
C TYR A 89 -23.08 8.54 -19.92
N PHE A 90 -23.38 7.71 -18.92
CA PHE A 90 -22.60 6.52 -18.62
C PHE A 90 -22.56 5.52 -19.79
N TYR A 91 -23.71 5.21 -20.41
CA TYR A 91 -23.77 4.31 -21.57
C TYR A 91 -23.06 4.88 -22.79
N THR A 92 -23.13 6.19 -23.02
CA THR A 92 -22.34 6.86 -24.06
C THR A 92 -20.84 6.70 -23.79
N GLY A 93 -20.42 6.85 -22.53
CA GLY A 93 -19.04 6.59 -22.10
C GLY A 93 -18.61 5.15 -22.37
N LEU A 94 -19.45 4.17 -22.04
CA LEU A 94 -19.19 2.75 -22.35
C LEU A 94 -19.11 2.50 -23.86
N PHE A 95 -19.99 3.06 -24.66
CA PHE A 95 -19.95 2.94 -26.11
C PHE A 95 -18.62 3.48 -26.66
N VAL A 96 -18.19 4.65 -26.21
CA VAL A 96 -16.90 5.23 -26.61
C VAL A 96 -15.74 4.35 -26.15
N ALA A 97 -15.75 3.89 -24.89
CA ALA A 97 -14.65 3.11 -24.30
C ALA A 97 -14.53 1.69 -24.87
N PHE A 98 -15.63 1.02 -25.21
CA PHE A 98 -15.65 -0.39 -25.61
C PHE A 98 -15.86 -0.63 -27.10
N ILE A 99 -16.41 0.33 -27.84
CA ILE A 99 -16.64 0.19 -29.28
C ILE A 99 -15.71 1.12 -30.05
N PHE A 100 -15.74 2.43 -29.80
CA PHE A 100 -14.91 3.37 -30.54
C PHE A 100 -13.42 3.18 -30.25
N ALA A 101 -13.02 3.24 -28.97
CA ALA A 101 -11.61 3.23 -28.58
C ALA A 101 -10.86 1.97 -29.05
N PRO A 102 -11.38 0.74 -28.86
CA PRO A 102 -10.69 -0.46 -29.34
C PRO A 102 -10.64 -0.48 -30.87
N SER A 103 -11.73 -0.14 -31.57
CA SER A 103 -11.76 -0.14 -33.04
C SER A 103 -10.76 0.85 -33.64
N TYR A 104 -10.70 2.07 -33.08
CA TYR A 104 -9.75 3.09 -33.51
C TYR A 104 -8.31 2.68 -33.23
N PHE A 105 -8.02 2.18 -32.01
CA PHE A 105 -6.68 1.73 -31.65
C PHE A 105 -6.20 0.59 -32.55
N LEU A 106 -7.04 -0.42 -32.78
CA LEU A 106 -6.71 -1.56 -33.63
C LEU A 106 -6.46 -1.16 -35.09
N ALA A 107 -7.16 -0.14 -35.60
CA ALA A 107 -6.95 0.39 -36.94
C ALA A 107 -5.58 1.09 -37.11
N ASP A 108 -5.02 1.63 -36.03
CA ASP A 108 -3.71 2.31 -36.03
C ASP A 108 -2.52 1.37 -35.76
N ILE A 109 -2.78 0.10 -35.40
CA ILE A 109 -1.72 -0.89 -35.19
C ILE A 109 -0.98 -1.14 -36.51
N PRO A 110 0.36 -1.02 -36.54
CA PRO A 110 1.10 -1.22 -37.78
C PRO A 110 1.06 -2.66 -38.29
N LEU A 111 0.91 -2.82 -39.60
CA LEU A 111 0.98 -4.12 -40.25
C LEU A 111 2.43 -4.68 -40.21
N PRO A 112 2.62 -6.02 -40.13
CA PRO A 112 3.94 -6.66 -39.97
C PRO A 112 5.00 -6.37 -41.07
N ASN A 113 4.58 -5.79 -42.20
CA ASN A 113 5.45 -5.48 -43.33
C ASN A 113 5.71 -3.97 -43.51
N GLN A 114 5.21 -3.11 -42.62
CA GLN A 114 5.57 -1.69 -42.64
C GLN A 114 7.01 -1.51 -42.14
N GLN A 115 7.87 -0.90 -42.96
CA GLN A 115 9.19 -0.46 -42.53
C GLN A 115 9.06 0.88 -41.81
N PHE A 116 9.70 1.03 -40.66
CA PHE A 116 9.75 2.30 -39.96
C PHE A 116 11.08 2.99 -40.19
N GLN A 117 11.02 4.23 -40.69
CA GLN A 117 12.18 5.12 -40.65
C GLN A 117 12.23 5.83 -39.29
N GLN A 118 13.46 6.13 -38.83
CA GLN A 118 13.72 6.74 -37.52
C GLN A 118 13.06 8.13 -37.36
N GLU A 119 12.86 8.84 -38.48
CA GLU A 119 12.14 10.12 -38.55
C GLU A 119 10.66 10.04 -38.14
N ASN A 120 10.08 8.84 -38.05
CA ASN A 120 8.69 8.63 -37.64
C ASN A 120 8.49 8.64 -36.11
N TYR A 121 9.47 9.06 -35.32
CA TYR A 121 9.34 9.07 -33.87
C TYR A 121 8.34 10.15 -33.44
N SER A 122 7.36 9.77 -32.60
CA SER A 122 6.31 10.70 -32.15
C SER A 122 6.90 11.93 -31.44
N LYS A 123 6.61 13.12 -31.99
CA LYS A 123 7.01 14.41 -31.40
C LYS A 123 6.49 14.57 -29.97
N ILE A 124 5.26 14.13 -29.71
CA ILE A 124 4.63 14.19 -28.38
C ILE A 124 5.43 13.34 -27.39
N LEU A 125 5.73 12.09 -27.76
CA LEU A 125 6.50 11.20 -26.89
C LEU A 125 7.94 11.70 -26.69
N ARG A 126 8.53 12.34 -27.71
CA ARG A 126 9.87 12.92 -27.64
C ARG A 126 9.91 14.03 -26.59
N VAL A 127 8.95 14.94 -26.64
CA VAL A 127 8.86 16.04 -25.67
C VAL A 127 8.62 15.51 -24.26
N LEU A 128 7.66 14.60 -24.10
CA LEU A 128 7.32 13.99 -22.82
C LEU A 128 8.54 13.32 -22.17
N LEU A 129 9.26 12.48 -22.91
CA LEU A 129 10.38 11.73 -22.34
C LEU A 129 11.60 12.61 -22.06
N LEU A 130 12.00 13.46 -23.01
CA LEU A 130 13.25 14.22 -22.90
C LEU A 130 13.17 15.38 -21.91
N TYR A 131 12.04 16.11 -21.89
CA TYR A 131 11.92 17.37 -21.14
C TYR A 131 11.10 17.25 -19.85
N ILE A 132 10.31 16.19 -19.67
CA ILE A 132 9.49 16.00 -18.47
C ILE A 132 9.98 14.79 -17.68
N VAL A 133 9.92 13.59 -18.28
CA VAL A 133 10.16 12.34 -17.57
C VAL A 133 11.63 12.18 -17.16
N MET A 134 12.59 12.36 -18.08
CA MET A 134 14.01 12.18 -17.77
C MET A 134 14.55 13.16 -16.71
N PRO A 135 14.19 14.47 -16.75
CA PRO A 135 14.53 15.40 -15.67
C PRO A 135 13.92 14.98 -14.33
N LEU A 136 12.64 14.58 -14.31
CA LEU A 136 11.97 14.12 -13.09
C LEU A 136 12.66 12.88 -12.50
N LEU A 137 13.00 11.90 -13.35
CA LEU A 137 13.75 10.72 -12.92
C LEU A 137 15.11 11.08 -12.37
N THR A 138 15.81 12.06 -12.96
CA THR A 138 17.09 12.54 -12.45
C THR A 138 16.94 13.16 -11.07
N ALA A 139 15.94 14.02 -10.86
CA ALA A 139 15.64 14.60 -9.55
C ALA A 139 15.29 13.53 -8.51
N TYR A 140 14.46 12.55 -8.87
CA TYR A 140 14.13 11.43 -7.99
C TYR A 140 15.36 10.59 -7.63
N THR A 141 16.27 10.37 -8.59
CA THR A 141 17.56 9.71 -8.34
C THR A 141 18.35 10.45 -7.26
N THR A 142 18.43 11.77 -7.36
CA THR A 142 19.11 12.61 -6.37
C THR A 142 18.49 12.44 -4.98
N ILE A 143 17.16 12.45 -4.86
CA ILE A 143 16.46 12.23 -3.59
C ILE A 143 16.80 10.85 -3.02
N LEU A 144 16.76 9.80 -3.84
CA LEU A 144 17.14 8.45 -3.42
C LEU A 144 18.60 8.38 -2.95
N TYR A 145 19.52 9.11 -3.58
CA TYR A 145 20.91 9.17 -3.15
C TYR A 145 21.11 9.92 -1.84
N ILE A 146 20.41 11.05 -1.65
CA ILE A 146 20.41 11.76 -0.36
C ILE A 146 19.92 10.83 0.74
N TYR A 147 18.86 10.09 0.47
CA TYR A 147 18.30 9.12 1.39
C TYR A 147 19.24 7.92 1.63
N PHE A 148 19.89 7.41 0.59
CA PHE A 148 20.93 6.38 0.67
C PHE A 148 22.08 6.82 1.59
N ILE A 149 22.55 8.06 1.45
CA ILE A 149 23.57 8.65 2.31
C ILE A 149 23.07 8.73 3.76
N LYS A 150 21.83 9.18 3.98
CA LYS A 150 21.21 9.22 5.31
C LYS A 150 21.23 7.86 6.01
N ILE A 151 20.93 6.76 5.29
CA ILE A 151 20.97 5.40 5.87
C ILE A 151 22.41 5.01 6.25
N ILE A 152 23.39 5.27 5.40
CA ILE A 152 24.79 4.93 5.68
C ILE A 152 25.31 5.69 6.91
N VAL A 153 24.96 6.96 7.05
CA VAL A 153 25.40 7.80 8.17
C VAL A 153 24.71 7.39 9.48
N LEU A 154 23.39 7.18 9.45
CA LEU A 154 22.62 6.89 10.66
C LEU A 154 22.65 5.42 11.07
N TRP A 155 23.05 4.51 10.17
CA TRP A 155 22.96 3.05 10.34
C TRP A 155 21.55 2.54 10.70
N GLN A 156 20.53 3.37 10.53
CA GLN A 156 19.14 3.05 10.82
C GLN A 156 18.42 2.67 9.53
N TRP A 157 18.03 1.40 9.44
CA TRP A 157 17.28 0.89 8.30
C TRP A 157 15.81 1.25 8.44
N PRO A 158 15.23 1.92 7.42
CA PRO A 158 13.86 2.41 7.48
C PRO A 158 12.84 1.29 7.35
N VAL A 159 11.70 1.50 8.00
CA VAL A 159 10.58 0.57 7.99
C VAL A 159 9.79 0.73 6.69
N GLY A 160 9.64 -0.36 5.95
CA GLY A 160 8.48 -0.58 5.08
C GLY A 160 8.66 -0.12 3.65
N LEU A 161 8.95 1.16 3.52
CA LEU A 161 8.56 1.93 2.34
C LEU A 161 9.62 1.91 1.23
N VAL A 162 10.89 1.88 1.63
CA VAL A 162 12.01 2.20 0.75
C VAL A 162 12.19 1.17 -0.34
N SER A 163 11.99 -0.11 -0.03
CA SER A 163 12.15 -1.16 -1.03
C SER A 163 11.13 -1.04 -2.17
N HIS A 164 9.89 -0.66 -1.87
CA HIS A 164 8.85 -0.48 -2.89
C HIS A 164 9.08 0.78 -3.73
N LEU A 165 9.50 1.88 -3.10
CA LEU A 165 9.83 3.13 -3.79
C LEU A 165 10.96 2.93 -4.81
N VAL A 166 12.06 2.28 -4.38
CA VAL A 166 13.20 1.98 -5.25
C VAL A 166 12.80 1.04 -6.39
N LEU A 167 12.01 0.00 -6.09
CA LEU A 167 11.60 -0.98 -7.10
C LEU A 167 10.80 -0.34 -8.23
N TRP A 168 9.70 0.35 -7.89
CA TRP A 168 8.83 0.96 -8.91
C TRP A 168 9.56 2.02 -9.72
N TYR A 169 10.37 2.84 -9.06
CA TYR A 169 11.24 3.79 -9.74
C TYR A 169 12.17 3.10 -10.74
N ALA A 170 12.85 2.02 -10.35
CA ALA A 170 13.79 1.32 -11.23
C ALA A 170 13.09 0.64 -12.43
N VAL A 171 11.86 0.12 -12.23
CA VAL A 171 11.01 -0.39 -13.33
C VAL A 171 10.67 0.72 -14.33
N ILE A 172 10.25 1.89 -13.83
CA ILE A 172 9.94 3.05 -14.68
C ILE A 172 11.18 3.48 -15.47
N VAL A 173 12.35 3.52 -14.83
CA VAL A 173 13.59 3.84 -15.55
C VAL A 173 13.91 2.81 -16.62
N ALA A 174 13.72 1.51 -16.36
CA ALA A 174 13.90 0.48 -17.38
C ALA A 174 12.99 0.71 -18.60
N ALA A 175 11.72 1.06 -18.36
CA ALA A 175 10.76 1.39 -19.42
C ALA A 175 11.16 2.66 -20.19
N VAL A 176 11.61 3.71 -19.50
CA VAL A 176 12.07 4.95 -20.15
C VAL A 176 13.31 4.69 -20.98
N LEU A 177 14.30 3.96 -20.47
CA LEU A 177 15.51 3.56 -21.21
C LEU A 177 15.18 2.80 -22.50
N PHE A 178 14.17 1.93 -22.45
CA PHE A 178 13.64 1.25 -23.63
C PHE A 178 13.07 2.27 -24.64
N LEU A 179 12.16 3.14 -24.21
CA LEU A 179 11.47 4.09 -25.09
C LEU A 179 12.39 5.12 -25.74
N ILE A 180 13.44 5.57 -25.05
CA ILE A 180 14.39 6.54 -25.59
C ILE A 180 15.50 5.91 -26.45
N THR A 181 15.59 4.58 -26.50
CA THR A 181 16.66 3.91 -27.26
C THR A 181 16.67 4.31 -28.76
N PRO A 182 15.52 4.46 -29.45
CA PRO A 182 15.51 4.84 -30.87
C PRO A 182 15.98 6.26 -31.17
N ILE A 183 15.95 7.16 -30.18
CA ILE A 183 16.36 8.57 -30.35
C ILE A 183 17.73 8.86 -29.76
N LYS A 184 18.46 7.83 -29.29
CA LYS A 184 19.74 8.00 -28.61
C LYS A 184 20.85 8.62 -29.46
N ASP A 185 20.79 8.43 -30.79
CA ASP A 185 21.84 8.87 -31.70
C ASP A 185 21.56 10.29 -32.23
N GLU A 186 20.30 10.74 -32.17
CA GLU A 186 19.87 12.10 -32.53
C GLU A 186 20.04 13.09 -31.36
N ASP A 187 19.75 12.66 -30.13
CA ASP A 187 19.74 13.52 -28.96
C ASP A 187 20.86 13.19 -27.98
N LYS A 188 21.70 14.20 -27.69
CA LYS A 188 22.87 14.05 -26.80
C LYS A 188 22.47 13.75 -25.36
N TRP A 189 21.33 14.27 -24.90
CA TRP A 189 20.83 14.06 -23.54
C TRP A 189 20.33 12.63 -23.37
N ALA A 190 19.52 12.12 -24.31
CA ALA A 190 19.11 10.71 -24.37
C ALA A 190 20.32 9.76 -24.40
N ASN A 191 21.33 10.05 -25.23
CA ASN A 191 22.56 9.26 -25.32
C ASN A 191 23.27 9.15 -23.97
N ARG A 192 23.41 10.29 -23.26
CA ARG A 192 24.08 10.33 -21.95
C ARG A 192 23.26 9.60 -20.89
N PHE A 193 21.95 9.82 -20.87
CA PHE A 193 21.03 9.20 -19.92
C PHE A 193 21.10 7.66 -20.03
N ILE A 194 21.05 7.12 -21.25
CA ILE A 194 21.15 5.69 -21.50
C ILE A 194 22.46 5.07 -20.99
N LYS A 195 23.56 5.82 -21.01
CA LYS A 195 24.89 5.30 -20.64
C LYS A 195 25.15 5.30 -19.14
N TRP A 196 24.65 6.31 -18.43
CA TRP A 196 24.96 6.49 -17.01
C TRP A 196 23.84 6.02 -16.08
N MET A 197 22.58 6.24 -16.45
CA MET A 197 21.45 5.92 -15.57
C MET A 197 21.40 4.44 -15.14
N PRO A 198 21.63 3.44 -16.02
CA PRO A 198 21.66 2.04 -15.60
C PRO A 198 22.72 1.75 -14.52
N LYS A 199 23.87 2.44 -14.58
CA LYS A 199 24.97 2.25 -13.63
C LYS A 199 24.69 2.90 -12.28
N ILE A 200 24.04 4.06 -12.30
CA ILE A 200 23.63 4.81 -11.10
C ILE A 200 22.55 4.06 -10.31
N ILE A 201 21.65 3.35 -10.99
CA ILE A 201 20.56 2.62 -10.33
C ILE A 201 21.05 1.34 -9.63
N LEU A 202 22.13 0.71 -10.11
CA LEU A 202 22.63 -0.54 -9.54
C LEU A 202 22.99 -0.43 -8.03
N PRO A 203 23.75 0.58 -7.56
CA PRO A 203 23.97 0.80 -6.13
C PRO A 203 22.68 0.95 -5.30
N ILE A 204 21.69 1.66 -5.83
CA ILE A 204 20.40 1.85 -5.15
C ILE A 204 19.66 0.50 -5.05
N LEU A 205 19.69 -0.32 -6.10
CA LEU A 205 19.10 -1.67 -6.08
C LEU A 205 19.81 -2.60 -5.08
N ILE A 206 21.14 -2.50 -4.94
CA ILE A 206 21.88 -3.25 -3.91
C ILE A 206 21.35 -2.89 -2.52
N MET A 207 21.15 -1.61 -2.22
CA MET A 207 20.58 -1.21 -0.94
C MET A 207 19.17 -1.77 -0.74
N MET A 208 18.33 -1.76 -1.79
CA MET A 208 17.01 -2.37 -1.74
C MET A 208 17.09 -3.86 -1.37
N PHE A 209 18.01 -4.62 -1.97
CA PHE A 209 18.20 -6.04 -1.63
C PHE A 209 18.66 -6.25 -0.20
N ILE A 210 19.57 -5.41 0.32
CA ILE A 210 20.00 -5.48 1.72
C ILE A 210 18.80 -5.24 2.65
N SER A 211 18.04 -4.17 2.41
CA SER A 211 16.84 -3.84 3.18
C SER A 211 15.79 -4.96 3.14
N MET A 212 15.58 -5.57 1.97
CA MET A 212 14.66 -6.69 1.81
C MET A 212 15.20 -7.98 2.47
N GLY A 213 16.51 -8.21 2.40
CA GLY A 213 17.18 -9.34 3.05
C GLY A 213 17.01 -9.33 4.57
N ILE A 214 17.17 -8.17 5.21
CA ILE A 214 16.92 -7.99 6.65
C ILE A 214 15.48 -8.41 7.00
N ARG A 215 14.50 -8.02 6.19
CA ARG A 215 13.08 -8.34 6.40
C ARG A 215 12.76 -9.81 6.18
N ILE A 216 13.33 -10.40 5.14
CA ILE A 216 13.16 -11.83 4.85
C ILE A 216 13.79 -12.66 5.97
N ASN A 217 14.95 -12.24 6.49
CA ASN A 217 15.57 -12.91 7.62
C ASN A 217 14.71 -12.81 8.89
N ALA A 218 14.20 -11.62 9.22
CA ALA A 218 13.39 -11.40 10.40
C ALA A 218 12.04 -12.14 10.35
N TYR A 219 11.30 -12.04 9.23
CA TYR A 219 9.90 -12.46 9.16
C TYR A 219 9.61 -13.63 8.22
N GLY A 220 10.61 -14.07 7.45
CA GLY A 220 10.46 -15.10 6.43
C GLY A 220 9.96 -14.54 5.09
N VAL A 221 9.96 -15.41 4.09
CA VAL A 221 9.46 -15.07 2.76
C VAL A 221 7.93 -15.05 2.80
N THR A 222 7.35 -13.94 2.33
CA THR A 222 5.93 -13.79 2.02
C THR A 222 5.78 -13.45 0.54
N GLU A 223 4.58 -13.55 -0.01
CA GLU A 223 4.29 -13.30 -1.42
C GLU A 223 4.76 -11.90 -1.84
N ASN A 224 4.43 -10.87 -1.06
CA ASN A 224 4.83 -9.50 -1.35
C ASN A 224 6.35 -9.32 -1.37
N ARG A 225 7.07 -9.91 -0.41
CA ARG A 225 8.54 -9.84 -0.36
C ARG A 225 9.16 -10.60 -1.52
N TYR A 226 8.58 -11.75 -1.88
CA TYR A 226 9.00 -12.53 -3.04
C TYR A 226 8.87 -11.72 -4.34
N PHE A 227 7.71 -11.10 -4.59
CA PHE A 227 7.51 -10.29 -5.81
C PHE A 227 8.49 -9.12 -5.90
N VAL A 228 8.80 -8.46 -4.78
CA VAL A 228 9.81 -7.38 -4.75
C VAL A 228 11.20 -7.91 -5.11
N VAL A 229 11.62 -9.04 -4.54
CA VAL A 229 12.93 -9.63 -4.84
C VAL A 229 13.01 -10.06 -6.30
N VAL A 230 12.00 -10.77 -6.82
CA VAL A 230 12.03 -11.28 -8.19
C VAL A 230 11.98 -10.16 -9.22
N LEU A 231 11.10 -9.18 -9.06
CA LEU A 231 11.06 -8.03 -9.95
C LEU A 231 12.34 -7.19 -9.81
N GLY A 232 12.87 -7.07 -8.59
CA GLY A 232 14.17 -6.43 -8.33
C GLY A 232 15.31 -7.10 -9.09
N LEU A 233 15.40 -8.44 -9.03
CA LEU A 233 16.40 -9.23 -9.75
C LEU A 233 16.27 -9.05 -11.25
N TRP A 234 15.02 -9.04 -11.77
CA TRP A 234 14.77 -8.77 -13.17
C TRP A 234 15.26 -7.38 -13.58
N VAL A 235 14.88 -6.32 -12.84
CA VAL A 235 15.32 -4.95 -13.16
C VAL A 235 16.83 -4.82 -13.05
N SER A 236 17.47 -5.40 -12.04
CA SER A 236 18.94 -5.44 -11.94
C SER A 236 19.56 -6.11 -13.15
N GLY A 237 19.02 -7.25 -13.59
CA GLY A 237 19.42 -7.92 -14.82
C GLY A 237 19.30 -7.01 -16.05
N MET A 238 18.20 -6.25 -16.16
CA MET A 238 18.01 -5.28 -17.24
C MET A 238 19.00 -4.10 -17.17
N MET A 239 19.31 -3.59 -15.97
CA MET A 239 20.32 -2.53 -15.81
C MET A 239 21.73 -3.01 -16.19
N LEU A 240 22.07 -4.25 -15.84
CA LEU A 240 23.32 -4.89 -16.29
C LEU A 240 23.32 -5.08 -17.80
N TYR A 241 22.22 -5.57 -18.37
CA TYR A 241 22.04 -5.71 -19.82
C TYR A 241 22.25 -4.39 -20.56
N PHE A 242 21.61 -3.31 -20.10
CA PHE A 242 21.81 -1.97 -20.68
C PHE A 242 23.25 -1.45 -20.51
N SER A 243 23.92 -1.81 -19.42
CA SER A 243 25.29 -1.36 -19.12
C SER A 243 26.36 -2.04 -19.97
N PHE A 244 26.21 -3.35 -20.24
CA PHE A 244 27.26 -4.16 -20.87
C PHE A 244 27.01 -4.51 -22.33
N ILE A 245 25.75 -4.62 -22.77
CA ILE A 245 25.44 -5.07 -24.13
C ILE A 245 25.39 -3.89 -25.11
N LYS A 246 26.31 -3.92 -26.09
CA LYS A 246 26.45 -2.89 -27.14
C LYS A 246 25.37 -2.99 -28.22
N LYS A 247 25.11 -4.19 -28.76
CA LYS A 247 24.04 -4.44 -29.73
C LYS A 247 22.82 -4.99 -29.01
N ARG A 248 21.89 -4.10 -28.68
CA ARG A 248 20.74 -4.42 -27.83
C ARG A 248 19.61 -5.01 -28.67
N MET A 249 19.12 -6.16 -28.26
CA MET A 249 17.82 -6.70 -28.64
C MET A 249 16.80 -6.31 -27.57
N ASN A 250 16.09 -5.20 -27.78
CA ASN A 250 15.20 -4.69 -26.74
C ASN A 250 13.91 -5.50 -26.57
N ILE A 251 13.61 -6.43 -27.49
CA ILE A 251 12.52 -7.42 -27.36
C ILE A 251 12.68 -8.30 -26.10
N VAL A 252 13.91 -8.45 -25.60
CA VAL A 252 14.21 -9.21 -24.38
C VAL A 252 13.48 -8.64 -23.16
N ILE A 253 13.25 -7.32 -23.11
CA ILE A 253 12.65 -6.65 -21.94
C ILE A 253 11.20 -7.13 -21.72
N PRO A 254 10.23 -6.91 -22.63
CA PRO A 254 8.87 -7.35 -22.41
C PRO A 254 8.74 -8.88 -22.39
N PHE A 255 9.56 -9.60 -23.15
CA PHE A 255 9.56 -11.07 -23.16
C PHE A 255 9.96 -11.66 -21.80
N THR A 256 11.11 -11.24 -21.26
CA THR A 256 11.58 -11.76 -19.96
C THR A 256 10.69 -11.32 -18.81
N LEU A 257 10.13 -10.11 -18.86
CA LEU A 257 9.16 -9.65 -17.87
C LEU A 257 7.88 -10.51 -17.88
N ALA A 258 7.36 -10.84 -19.07
CA ALA A 258 6.20 -11.73 -19.20
C ALA A 258 6.48 -13.12 -18.65
N LEU A 259 7.66 -13.67 -18.97
CA LEU A 259 8.09 -14.98 -18.47
C LEU A 259 8.20 -14.99 -16.94
N ILE A 260 8.85 -13.98 -16.36
CA ILE A 260 9.02 -13.87 -14.90
C ILE A 260 7.67 -13.66 -14.21
N ALA A 261 6.76 -12.87 -14.79
CA ALA A 261 5.42 -12.70 -14.24
C ALA A 261 4.69 -14.05 -14.11
N LEU A 262 4.77 -14.92 -15.13
CA LEU A 262 4.16 -16.25 -15.09
C LEU A 262 4.86 -17.20 -14.11
N ILE A 263 6.20 -17.27 -14.13
CA ILE A 263 6.97 -18.13 -13.20
C ILE A 263 6.73 -17.71 -11.74
N SER A 264 6.52 -16.41 -11.49
CA SER A 264 6.29 -15.89 -10.14
C SER A 264 4.96 -16.36 -9.54
N VAL A 265 4.01 -16.84 -10.33
CA VAL A 265 2.68 -17.25 -9.85
C VAL A 265 2.32 -18.71 -10.15
N PHE A 266 3.06 -19.38 -11.05
CA PHE A 266 2.87 -20.78 -11.41
C PHE A 266 4.11 -21.64 -11.15
N GLY A 267 3.87 -22.90 -10.78
CA GLY A 267 4.91 -23.90 -10.58
C GLY A 267 5.67 -23.77 -9.25
N PRO A 268 6.73 -24.58 -9.07
CA PRO A 268 7.44 -24.71 -7.79
C PRO A 268 8.25 -23.48 -7.39
N LEU A 269 8.54 -22.61 -8.36
CA LEU A 269 9.22 -21.34 -8.12
C LEU A 269 8.24 -20.21 -7.81
N SER A 270 6.93 -20.44 -7.83
CA SER A 270 5.93 -19.41 -7.54
C SER A 270 6.08 -18.83 -6.14
N SER A 271 5.58 -17.61 -5.96
CA SER A 271 5.54 -16.91 -4.68
C SER A 271 4.92 -17.76 -3.59
N TYR A 272 3.83 -18.48 -3.91
CA TYR A 272 3.10 -19.35 -2.99
C TYR A 272 3.90 -20.59 -2.60
N SER A 273 4.57 -21.25 -3.54
CA SER A 273 5.35 -22.46 -3.23
C SER A 273 6.55 -22.13 -2.35
N ILE A 274 7.22 -21.01 -2.65
CA ILE A 274 8.39 -20.55 -1.89
C ILE A 274 7.99 -20.00 -0.52
N SER A 275 6.89 -19.25 -0.41
CA SER A 275 6.39 -18.73 0.86
C SER A 275 5.92 -19.86 1.77
N THR A 276 5.09 -20.80 1.28
CA THR A 276 4.63 -21.97 2.03
C THR A 276 5.83 -22.79 2.55
N ARG A 277 6.83 -23.08 1.70
CA ARG A 277 8.05 -23.78 2.13
C ARG A 277 8.82 -22.99 3.19
N SER A 278 8.97 -21.67 3.01
CA SER A 278 9.65 -20.82 3.99
C SER A 278 8.93 -20.79 5.34
N GLN A 279 7.59 -20.74 5.35
CA GLN A 279 6.81 -20.69 6.58
C GLN A 279 6.79 -22.04 7.27
N ASN A 280 6.65 -23.15 6.53
CA ASN A 280 6.74 -24.51 7.08
C ASN A 280 8.10 -24.80 7.71
N ASN A 281 9.21 -24.47 7.02
CA ASN A 281 10.56 -24.66 7.56
C ASN A 281 10.78 -23.88 8.86
N ARG A 282 10.25 -22.65 8.94
CA ARG A 282 10.36 -21.85 10.16
C ARG A 282 9.48 -22.39 11.27
N LEU A 283 8.25 -22.81 10.97
CA LEU A 283 7.38 -23.46 11.94
C LEU A 283 8.06 -24.72 12.51
N GLN A 284 8.60 -25.56 11.64
CA GLN A 284 9.35 -26.75 12.02
C GLN A 284 10.51 -26.42 12.95
N ALA A 285 11.30 -25.37 12.65
CA ALA A 285 12.39 -24.95 13.51
C ALA A 285 11.93 -24.51 14.91
N ILE A 286 10.76 -23.86 15.02
CA ILE A 286 10.16 -23.51 16.32
C ILE A 286 9.69 -24.76 17.06
N LEU A 287 9.06 -25.69 16.35
CA LEU A 287 8.57 -26.92 16.97
C LEU A 287 9.73 -27.79 17.46
N ILE A 288 10.81 -27.92 16.69
CA ILE A 288 11.99 -28.70 17.10
C ILE A 288 12.69 -28.04 18.29
N ARG A 289 12.89 -26.71 18.29
CA ARG A 289 13.62 -26.04 19.39
C ARG A 289 12.87 -26.05 20.73
N ASN A 290 11.55 -26.26 20.70
CA ASN A 290 10.70 -26.35 21.89
C ASN A 290 10.23 -27.78 22.17
N ASP A 291 10.89 -28.80 21.59
CA ASP A 291 10.53 -30.21 21.76
C ASP A 291 9.06 -30.53 21.47
N MET A 292 8.42 -29.81 20.55
CA MET A 292 7.02 -29.96 20.18
C MET A 292 6.81 -30.88 18.97
N LEU A 293 7.87 -31.49 18.43
CA LEU A 293 7.78 -32.38 17.27
C LEU A 293 8.32 -33.76 17.61
N GLN A 294 7.43 -34.76 17.73
CA GLN A 294 7.79 -36.14 18.01
C GLN A 294 7.22 -37.08 16.94
N GLN A 295 8.06 -37.91 16.31
CA GLN A 295 7.66 -38.85 15.26
C GLN A 295 6.84 -38.22 14.11
N GLY A 296 7.13 -36.95 13.77
CA GLY A 296 6.42 -36.23 12.72
C GLY A 296 5.03 -35.69 13.10
N LYS A 297 4.67 -35.73 14.39
CA LYS A 297 3.42 -35.14 14.92
C LYS A 297 3.72 -34.05 15.94
N ILE A 298 2.85 -33.05 15.99
CA ILE A 298 2.89 -32.01 17.00
C ILE A 298 2.46 -32.62 18.34
N GLN A 299 3.23 -32.36 19.38
CA GLN A 299 2.84 -32.61 20.77
C GLN A 299 2.62 -31.29 21.50
N ALA A 300 1.84 -31.34 22.59
CA ALA A 300 1.55 -30.17 23.41
C ALA A 300 2.85 -29.52 23.91
N ALA A 301 2.85 -28.19 23.96
CA ALA A 301 4.01 -27.41 24.35
C ALA A 301 4.43 -27.71 25.79
N PRO A 302 5.74 -27.72 26.08
CA PRO A 302 6.24 -27.65 27.44
C PRO A 302 5.69 -26.42 28.19
N ALA A 303 5.58 -26.51 29.52
CA ALA A 303 5.04 -25.43 30.35
C ALA A 303 5.87 -24.14 30.28
N ASP A 304 7.14 -24.22 29.89
CA ASP A 304 8.13 -23.15 29.83
C ASP A 304 8.32 -22.53 28.43
N ILE A 305 7.52 -22.90 27.43
CA ILE A 305 7.60 -22.28 26.11
C ILE A 305 7.41 -20.75 26.19
N SER A 306 8.30 -20.02 25.51
CA SER A 306 8.28 -18.55 25.53
C SER A 306 7.03 -17.98 24.84
N GLY A 307 6.52 -16.85 25.34
CA GLY A 307 5.42 -16.12 24.69
C GLY A 307 5.76 -15.70 23.25
N ASN A 308 7.02 -15.36 22.97
CA ASN A 308 7.46 -15.06 21.61
C ASN A 308 7.26 -16.25 20.64
N ASP A 309 7.51 -17.48 21.11
CA ASP A 309 7.37 -18.67 20.28
C ASP A 309 5.89 -19.04 20.09
N LYS A 310 5.07 -18.90 21.14
CA LYS A 310 3.60 -19.03 21.03
C LYS A 310 3.02 -18.04 20.02
N ASN A 311 3.47 -16.79 20.06
CA ASN A 311 3.08 -15.75 19.12
C ASN A 311 3.59 -16.05 17.69
N GLU A 312 4.85 -16.48 17.53
CA GLU A 312 5.40 -16.81 16.20
C GLU A 312 4.66 -18.01 15.57
N ILE A 313 4.26 -19.01 16.34
CA ILE A 313 3.41 -20.13 15.87
C ILE A 313 2.05 -19.59 15.45
N SER A 314 1.38 -18.80 16.31
CA SER A 314 0.05 -18.22 16.03
C SER A 314 0.07 -17.36 14.76
N ARG A 315 1.11 -16.54 14.56
CA ARG A 315 1.35 -15.74 13.35
C ARG A 315 1.46 -16.59 12.08
N LYS A 316 2.16 -17.73 12.14
CA LYS A 316 2.32 -18.61 10.97
C LYS A 316 1.02 -19.29 10.62
N LEU A 317 0.27 -19.78 11.61
CA LEU A 317 -1.04 -20.37 11.37
C LEU A 317 -2.01 -19.34 10.79
N ASP A 318 -2.03 -18.12 11.34
CA ASP A 318 -2.86 -17.02 10.83
C ASP A 318 -2.52 -16.68 9.38
N TYR A 319 -1.22 -16.66 9.04
CA TYR A 319 -0.77 -16.50 7.66
C TYR A 319 -1.35 -17.56 6.71
N PHE A 320 -1.32 -18.85 7.09
CA PHE A 320 -1.89 -19.93 6.27
C PHE A 320 -3.42 -19.85 6.20
N SER A 321 -4.08 -19.49 7.30
CA SER A 321 -5.54 -19.35 7.35
C SER A 321 -6.04 -18.18 6.49
N GLN A 322 -5.32 -17.06 6.45
CA GLN A 322 -5.72 -15.87 5.69
C GLN A 322 -5.30 -15.92 4.22
N ASN A 323 -4.11 -16.44 3.91
CA ASN A 323 -3.53 -16.34 2.57
C ASN A 323 -3.54 -17.64 1.76
N HIS A 324 -3.66 -18.79 2.43
CA HIS A 324 -3.58 -20.12 1.83
C HIS A 324 -4.67 -21.06 2.39
N THR A 325 -4.26 -22.24 2.86
CA THR A 325 -5.09 -23.18 3.61
C THR A 325 -4.22 -23.81 4.70
N LEU A 326 -4.81 -24.09 5.87
CA LEU A 326 -4.13 -24.79 6.96
C LEU A 326 -3.70 -26.21 6.58
N GLN A 327 -4.32 -26.80 5.56
CA GLN A 327 -3.93 -28.11 5.02
C GLN A 327 -2.54 -28.12 4.37
N GLN A 328 -1.97 -26.96 4.04
CA GLN A 328 -0.60 -26.85 3.51
C GLN A 328 0.47 -26.84 4.61
N VAL A 329 0.07 -26.91 5.88
CA VAL A 329 1.00 -26.99 7.01
C VAL A 329 1.35 -28.45 7.26
N GLU A 330 2.64 -28.80 7.09
CA GLU A 330 3.12 -30.18 6.98
C GLU A 330 2.88 -31.06 8.23
N TYR A 331 2.71 -30.46 9.41
CA TYR A 331 2.60 -31.17 10.69
C TYR A 331 1.23 -31.04 11.37
N LEU A 332 0.28 -30.32 10.77
CA LEU A 332 -1.05 -30.16 11.35
C LEU A 332 -1.94 -31.38 11.05
N PRO A 333 -2.89 -31.71 11.94
CA PRO A 333 -4.00 -32.59 11.60
C PRO A 333 -4.77 -32.10 10.36
N HIS A 334 -5.24 -33.02 9.52
CA HIS A 334 -5.91 -32.68 8.26
C HIS A 334 -7.19 -31.85 8.43
N ASP A 335 -7.86 -32.00 9.56
CA ASP A 335 -9.10 -31.33 9.95
C ASP A 335 -8.89 -30.18 10.95
N PHE A 336 -7.64 -29.76 11.16
CA PHE A 336 -7.29 -28.71 12.10
C PHE A 336 -8.02 -27.40 11.82
N LYS A 337 -8.65 -26.85 12.86
CA LYS A 337 -9.19 -25.48 12.89
C LYS A 337 -8.43 -24.66 13.90
N MET A 338 -8.51 -23.33 13.78
CA MET A 338 -7.87 -22.43 14.76
C MET A 338 -8.35 -22.67 16.20
N ASP A 339 -9.60 -23.10 16.38
CA ASP A 339 -10.15 -23.44 17.71
C ASP A 339 -9.48 -24.68 18.33
N ASP A 340 -8.83 -25.53 17.52
CA ASP A 340 -8.09 -26.72 17.99
C ASP A 340 -6.68 -26.35 18.50
N MET A 341 -6.30 -25.07 18.50
CA MET A 341 -4.97 -24.60 18.89
C MET A 341 -4.57 -25.11 20.28
N GLU A 342 -5.42 -24.91 21.28
CA GLU A 342 -5.14 -25.33 22.66
C GLU A 342 -5.03 -26.86 22.77
N LYS A 343 -5.83 -27.59 22.00
CA LYS A 343 -5.83 -29.06 21.98
C LYS A 343 -4.57 -29.63 21.34
N VAL A 344 -4.05 -29.01 20.27
CA VAL A 344 -2.91 -29.53 19.50
C VAL A 344 -1.58 -29.01 20.05
N PHE A 345 -1.50 -27.72 20.37
CA PHE A 345 -0.28 -27.05 20.80
C PHE A 345 -0.19 -26.89 22.31
N GLY A 346 -1.25 -27.13 23.08
CA GLY A 346 -1.25 -26.98 24.54
C GLY A 346 -1.36 -25.54 25.05
N PHE A 347 -1.65 -24.58 24.17
CA PHE A 347 -1.88 -23.18 24.53
C PHE A 347 -2.89 -22.51 23.57
N PRO A 348 -3.67 -21.53 24.03
CA PRO A 348 -4.66 -20.85 23.17
C PRO A 348 -3.98 -19.97 22.12
N TYR A 349 -4.70 -19.64 21.05
CA TYR A 349 -4.23 -18.71 20.02
C TYR A 349 -3.85 -17.35 20.63
N GLU A 350 -2.63 -16.90 20.38
CA GLU A 350 -2.18 -15.57 20.78
C GLU A 350 -2.37 -14.59 19.63
N ASN A 351 -3.22 -13.59 19.81
CA ASN A 351 -3.49 -12.59 18.77
C ASN A 351 -2.21 -11.79 18.43
N PRO A 352 -1.65 -11.95 17.23
CA PRO A 352 -0.43 -11.26 16.82
C PRO A 352 -0.51 -9.73 16.82
N ARG A 353 -1.73 -9.18 16.70
CA ARG A 353 -2.04 -7.75 16.66
C ARG A 353 -2.24 -7.14 18.04
N ALA A 354 -2.41 -7.96 19.07
CA ALA A 354 -2.59 -7.53 20.45
C ALA A 354 -1.26 -7.20 21.17
N GLN A 355 -0.13 -7.52 20.55
CA GLN A 355 1.21 -7.27 21.09
C GLN A 355 2.04 -6.50 20.06
N SER A 356 1.79 -5.19 19.97
CA SER A 356 2.86 -4.25 19.65
C SER A 356 3.91 -4.31 20.77
N PRO A 357 5.20 -3.99 20.52
CA PRO A 357 6.22 -3.92 21.58
C PRO A 357 5.83 -2.96 22.72
N ASP A 358 5.01 -1.96 22.38
CA ASP A 358 4.35 -1.05 23.28
C ASP A 358 2.94 -1.58 23.58
N GLY A 359 2.57 -1.68 24.85
CA GLY A 359 1.29 -2.26 25.28
C GLY A 359 0.13 -1.41 24.78
N PHE A 360 -0.69 -1.90 23.85
CA PHE A 360 -1.84 -1.13 23.35
C PHE A 360 -3.03 -1.25 24.30
N PHE A 361 -3.66 -0.13 24.65
CA PHE A 361 -4.91 -0.11 25.40
C PHE A 361 -6.03 0.55 24.62
N TYR A 362 -7.24 0.05 24.85
CA TYR A 362 -8.49 0.59 24.33
C TYR A 362 -9.53 0.64 25.44
N LEU A 363 -10.00 1.84 25.77
CA LEU A 363 -11.02 2.11 26.76
C LEU A 363 -12.26 2.65 26.04
N THR A 364 -13.43 2.11 26.37
CA THR A 364 -14.71 2.56 25.82
C THR A 364 -15.70 2.83 26.95
N SER A 365 -16.61 3.78 26.76
CA SER A 365 -17.69 4.01 27.72
C SER A 365 -18.79 2.94 27.54
N ARG A 366 -19.12 2.21 28.62
CA ARG A 366 -19.94 0.98 28.62
C ARG A 366 -21.38 1.18 28.14
N GLN A 367 -21.82 2.42 28.09
CA GLN A 367 -23.00 2.86 27.37
C GLN A 367 -22.66 4.30 26.98
N SER A 368 -22.47 4.61 25.71
CA SER A 368 -22.48 6.03 25.30
C SER A 368 -23.81 6.58 25.82
N GLU A 369 -23.80 7.41 26.86
CA GLU A 369 -25.02 8.05 27.32
C GLU A 369 -25.64 8.69 26.09
N ARG A 370 -26.82 8.20 25.66
CA ARG A 370 -27.47 8.73 24.44
C ARG A 370 -27.84 10.21 24.59
N THR A 371 -27.66 10.75 25.79
CA THR A 371 -27.98 12.11 26.19
C THR A 371 -26.90 12.62 27.14
N VAL A 372 -26.26 13.74 26.81
CA VAL A 372 -25.35 14.46 27.73
C VAL A 372 -26.11 15.65 28.30
N ASP A 373 -26.17 15.80 29.63
CA ASP A 373 -26.79 16.97 30.26
C ASP A 373 -25.88 18.20 30.12
N ILE A 374 -26.40 19.24 29.47
CA ILE A 374 -25.70 20.49 29.17
C ILE A 374 -26.24 21.68 29.97
N ARG A 375 -27.27 21.51 30.83
CA ARG A 375 -28.02 22.63 31.45
C ARG A 375 -27.16 23.58 32.28
N GLU A 376 -26.04 23.12 32.81
CA GLU A 376 -25.12 23.94 33.61
C GLU A 376 -24.01 24.62 32.81
N PHE A 377 -23.92 24.36 31.51
CA PHE A 377 -22.81 24.79 30.64
C PHE A 377 -23.31 25.70 29.53
N ASP A 378 -22.46 26.66 29.14
CA ASP A 378 -22.80 27.68 28.15
C ASP A 378 -22.48 27.21 26.72
N TYR A 379 -21.47 26.33 26.58
CA TYR A 379 -20.99 25.84 25.29
C TYR A 379 -20.79 24.32 25.30
N LEU A 380 -21.10 23.69 24.16
CA LEU A 380 -20.78 22.30 23.85
C LEU A 380 -19.97 22.27 22.55
N PHE A 381 -18.78 21.68 22.59
CA PHE A 381 -17.98 21.35 21.42
C PHE A 381 -18.17 19.86 21.14
N ALA A 382 -18.95 19.58 20.09
CA ALA A 382 -19.24 18.23 19.63
C ALA A 382 -18.30 17.81 18.51
N ASN A 383 -17.87 16.54 18.53
CA ASN A 383 -17.06 15.90 17.49
C ASN A 383 -15.64 16.46 17.28
N MET A 384 -14.71 16.13 18.18
CA MET A 384 -13.26 16.19 17.90
C MET A 384 -12.74 14.95 17.14
N PHE A 385 -13.59 14.28 16.35
CA PHE A 385 -13.18 13.16 15.48
C PHE A 385 -13.24 13.53 13.99
N ASP A 386 -14.22 14.34 13.57
CA ASP A 386 -14.47 14.65 12.15
C ASP A 386 -13.81 15.95 11.66
N THR A 387 -13.18 16.72 12.56
CA THR A 387 -12.53 17.99 12.24
C THR A 387 -11.09 17.85 11.73
N MET A 388 -10.61 16.63 11.45
CA MET A 388 -9.35 16.40 10.72
C MET A 388 -9.31 17.13 9.36
N TYR A 389 -10.48 17.53 8.82
CA TYR A 389 -10.59 18.22 7.54
C TYR A 389 -11.12 19.67 7.60
N LEU A 390 -11.52 20.20 8.77
CA LEU A 390 -12.31 21.44 8.81
C LEU A 390 -11.78 22.58 9.71
N TYR A 391 -10.70 22.41 10.48
CA TYR A 391 -10.24 23.45 11.40
C TYR A 391 -8.81 23.94 11.13
N ASN A 392 -8.56 24.38 9.90
CA ASN A 392 -7.49 25.35 9.63
C ASN A 392 -8.03 26.78 9.43
N GLU A 393 -9.35 26.97 9.56
CA GLU A 393 -9.94 28.30 9.71
C GLU A 393 -10.12 28.58 11.20
N LYS A 394 -9.28 29.46 11.75
CA LYS A 394 -9.64 30.20 12.96
C LYS A 394 -11.02 30.78 12.73
N SER A 395 -12.02 30.29 13.45
CA SER A 395 -13.39 30.80 13.31
C SER A 395 -13.42 32.26 13.79
N ALA A 396 -13.26 33.18 12.84
CA ALA A 396 -13.33 34.61 13.07
C ALA A 396 -14.78 34.96 13.40
N GLY A 397 -15.15 34.88 14.68
CA GLY A 397 -16.48 35.25 15.16
C GLY A 397 -16.89 34.69 16.52
N ASN A 398 -16.24 33.63 17.04
CA ASN A 398 -16.61 33.05 18.33
C ASN A 398 -15.82 33.66 19.50
N THR A 399 -16.50 33.88 20.63
CA THR A 399 -15.94 34.42 21.87
C THR A 399 -14.94 33.47 22.54
N ILE A 400 -15.14 32.16 22.41
CA ILE A 400 -14.25 31.09 22.88
C ILE A 400 -13.73 30.29 21.69
N ASP A 401 -12.43 30.04 21.70
CA ASP A 401 -11.70 29.18 20.78
C ASP A 401 -11.14 27.98 21.55
N VAL A 402 -11.21 26.79 20.97
CA VAL A 402 -10.72 25.54 21.57
C VAL A 402 -9.80 24.87 20.56
N ASP A 403 -8.57 24.63 20.97
CA ASP A 403 -7.58 23.90 20.17
C ASP A 403 -7.24 22.56 20.83
N TYR A 404 -6.98 21.54 20.00
CA TYR A 404 -6.54 20.23 20.46
C TYR A 404 -5.35 19.77 19.62
N ASP A 405 -4.18 19.74 20.27
CA ASP A 405 -2.98 19.19 19.68
C ASP A 405 -3.02 17.67 19.78
N TYR A 406 -3.29 17.00 18.67
CA TYR A 406 -3.33 15.53 18.60
C TYR A 406 -1.97 14.85 18.85
N GLN A 407 -0.85 15.54 18.60
CA GLN A 407 0.49 14.96 18.81
C GLN A 407 0.90 14.96 20.27
N LEU A 408 0.49 16.01 20.99
CA LEU A 408 0.76 16.18 22.42
C LEU A 408 -0.40 15.75 23.31
N SER A 409 -1.59 15.57 22.73
CA SER A 409 -2.87 15.34 23.44
C SER A 409 -3.20 16.44 24.45
N ILE A 410 -2.93 17.69 24.09
CA ILE A 410 -3.18 18.87 24.93
C ILE A 410 -4.40 19.63 24.38
N VAL A 411 -5.34 19.94 25.27
CA VAL A 411 -6.49 20.80 24.97
C VAL A 411 -6.24 22.19 25.53
N GLU A 412 -6.32 23.20 24.68
CA GLU A 412 -6.22 24.61 25.04
C GLU A 412 -7.55 25.34 24.80
N ILE A 413 -7.98 26.15 25.76
CA ILE A 413 -9.18 26.98 25.64
C ILE A 413 -8.76 28.44 25.76
N ASN A 414 -9.05 29.20 24.71
CA ASN A 414 -8.72 30.60 24.58
C ASN A 414 -10.01 31.44 24.54
N HIS A 415 -10.00 32.59 25.19
CA HIS A 415 -11.06 33.60 25.06
C HIS A 415 -10.47 34.89 24.54
N GLN A 416 -10.90 35.33 23.35
CA GLN A 416 -10.39 36.53 22.68
C GLN A 416 -8.84 36.59 22.60
N GLY A 417 -8.20 35.44 22.40
CA GLY A 417 -6.73 35.31 22.30
C GLY A 417 -5.98 35.27 23.63
N THR A 418 -6.68 35.22 24.77
CA THR A 418 -6.07 34.96 26.09
C THR A 418 -6.30 33.50 26.50
N PRO A 419 -5.25 32.74 26.88
CA PRO A 419 -5.41 31.36 27.35
C PRO A 419 -6.09 31.34 28.71
N LEU A 420 -7.16 30.56 28.82
CA LEU A 420 -7.94 30.38 30.05
C LEU A 420 -7.74 29.00 30.69
N TYR A 421 -7.42 27.99 29.88
CA TYR A 421 -7.27 26.61 30.33
C TYR A 421 -6.36 25.83 29.39
N GLU A 422 -5.55 24.94 29.97
CA GLU A 422 -4.67 24.01 29.27
C GLU A 422 -4.73 22.66 30.01
N LYS A 423 -4.92 21.56 29.29
CA LYS A 423 -4.97 20.22 29.87
C LYS A 423 -4.28 19.18 29.01
N ASP A 424 -3.29 18.51 29.61
CA ASP A 424 -2.70 17.29 29.09
C ASP A 424 -3.59 16.07 29.41
N LEU A 425 -4.16 15.48 28.36
CA LEU A 425 -5.03 14.31 28.46
C LEU A 425 -4.27 13.00 28.71
N ASN A 426 -2.94 12.95 28.48
CA ASN A 426 -2.15 11.77 28.79
C ASN A 426 -2.18 11.44 30.28
N LEU A 427 -2.25 12.46 31.15
CA LEU A 427 -2.35 12.27 32.60
C LEU A 427 -3.63 11.54 32.99
N PHE A 428 -4.75 11.92 32.39
CA PHE A 428 -6.04 11.28 32.65
C PHE A 428 -6.09 9.86 32.07
N ALA A 429 -5.56 9.67 30.85
CA ALA A 429 -5.42 8.34 30.26
C ALA A 429 -4.54 7.42 31.11
N LYS A 430 -3.46 7.95 31.70
CA LYS A 430 -2.58 7.23 32.62
C LYS A 430 -3.29 6.82 33.89
N GLU A 431 -4.06 7.71 34.51
CA GLU A 431 -4.86 7.38 35.71
C GLU A 431 -5.81 6.21 35.46
N LEU A 432 -6.54 6.24 34.34
CA LEU A 432 -7.46 5.16 33.97
C LEU A 432 -6.72 3.87 33.63
N PHE A 433 -5.58 3.96 32.97
CA PHE A 433 -4.73 2.81 32.68
C PHE A 433 -4.21 2.16 33.96
N ASP A 434 -3.63 2.93 34.88
CA ASP A 434 -3.07 2.44 36.14
C ASP A 434 -4.15 1.80 37.03
N LYS A 435 -5.35 2.38 37.03
CA LYS A 435 -6.51 1.89 37.80
C LYS A 435 -7.06 0.58 37.28
N HIS A 436 -7.21 0.41 35.96
CA HIS A 436 -7.90 -0.73 35.38
C HIS A 436 -6.98 -1.78 34.75
N LYS A 437 -5.72 -1.42 34.47
CA LYS A 437 -4.73 -2.26 33.78
C LYS A 437 -5.34 -3.01 32.58
N PRO A 438 -5.90 -2.26 31.61
CA PRO A 438 -6.66 -2.82 30.51
C PRO A 438 -5.83 -3.86 29.74
N THR A 439 -6.30 -5.11 29.70
CA THR A 439 -5.70 -6.15 28.85
C THR A 439 -6.06 -5.89 27.39
N ALA A 440 -5.27 -6.43 26.45
CA ALA A 440 -5.48 -6.28 25.01
C ALA A 440 -6.85 -6.83 24.57
N GLY A 441 -7.85 -5.93 24.55
CA GLY A 441 -9.27 -6.18 24.35
C GLY A 441 -10.07 -4.92 24.67
N GLU A 442 -11.36 -4.92 24.35
CA GLU A 442 -12.24 -3.78 24.63
C GLU A 442 -12.59 -3.73 26.12
N ASN A 443 -12.04 -2.74 26.85
CA ASN A 443 -12.33 -2.55 28.27
C ASN A 443 -13.39 -1.46 28.42
N SER A 444 -14.61 -1.88 28.75
CA SER A 444 -15.73 -0.96 28.93
C SER A 444 -15.78 -0.40 30.36
N LEU A 445 -15.56 0.90 30.51
CA LEU A 445 -15.62 1.64 31.76
C LEU A 445 -16.97 2.33 31.95
N SER A 446 -17.33 2.71 33.19
CA SER A 446 -18.58 3.46 33.38
C SER A 446 -18.48 4.88 32.76
N PRO A 447 -19.60 5.50 32.35
CA PRO A 447 -19.59 6.89 31.86
C PRO A 447 -19.03 7.89 32.88
N GLU A 448 -19.22 7.61 34.17
CA GLU A 448 -18.69 8.42 35.27
C GLU A 448 -17.17 8.36 35.34
N GLU A 449 -16.57 7.18 35.12
CA GLU A 449 -15.11 7.00 35.06
C GLU A 449 -14.52 7.61 33.79
N MET A 450 -15.30 7.65 32.71
CA MET A 450 -14.93 8.27 31.43
C MET A 450 -15.29 9.76 31.38
N THR A 451 -15.51 10.41 32.53
CA THR A 451 -15.84 11.84 32.62
C THR A 451 -14.83 12.56 33.50
N LEU A 452 -14.24 13.62 32.98
CA LEU A 452 -13.35 14.52 33.73
C LEU A 452 -14.03 15.87 33.90
N VAL A 453 -14.15 16.35 35.13
CA VAL A 453 -14.68 17.70 35.44
C VAL A 453 -13.62 18.50 36.18
N GLU A 454 -13.30 19.67 35.66
CA GLU A 454 -12.35 20.59 36.28
C GLU A 454 -12.91 22.01 36.32
N GLU A 455 -12.49 22.77 37.31
CA GLU A 455 -13.02 24.11 37.57
C GLU A 455 -11.91 25.02 38.07
N ASN A 456 -11.71 26.15 37.41
CA ASN A 456 -10.79 27.20 37.84
C ASN A 456 -11.57 28.50 38.15
N ASN A 457 -10.86 29.61 38.35
CA ASN A 457 -11.48 30.89 38.70
C ASN A 457 -12.31 31.51 37.55
N GLN A 458 -12.09 31.08 36.31
CA GLN A 458 -12.64 31.69 35.09
C GLN A 458 -13.61 30.75 34.35
N LEU A 459 -13.47 29.43 34.50
CA LEU A 459 -14.28 28.44 33.80
C LEU A 459 -14.51 27.15 34.59
N LYS A 460 -15.57 26.44 34.23
CA LYS A 460 -15.83 25.04 34.56
C LYS A 460 -15.88 24.24 33.26
N VAL A 461 -15.05 23.20 33.16
CA VAL A 461 -14.96 22.31 31.99
C VAL A 461 -15.37 20.90 32.35
N LYS A 462 -16.03 20.23 31.42
CA LYS A 462 -16.38 18.82 31.52
C LYS A 462 -16.05 18.11 30.21
N PHE A 463 -15.15 17.13 30.30
CA PHE A 463 -14.85 16.18 29.25
C PHE A 463 -15.69 14.93 29.45
N VAL A 464 -16.37 14.47 28.41
CA VAL A 464 -17.10 13.19 28.39
C VAL A 464 -16.49 12.33 27.29
N PHE A 465 -15.67 11.35 27.67
CA PHE A 465 -14.95 10.49 26.75
C PHE A 465 -15.84 9.34 26.26
N LEU A 466 -15.90 9.15 24.94
CA LEU A 466 -16.59 8.04 24.29
C LEU A 466 -15.65 6.84 24.17
N HIS A 467 -14.44 7.06 23.65
CA HIS A 467 -13.37 6.08 23.64
C HIS A 467 -12.00 6.74 23.73
N MET A 468 -11.03 6.01 24.26
CA MET A 468 -9.62 6.41 24.33
C MET A 468 -8.73 5.24 23.93
N MET A 469 -7.70 5.50 23.14
CA MET A 469 -6.71 4.49 22.77
C MET A 469 -5.30 5.06 22.77
N GLY A 470 -4.35 4.23 23.15
CA GLY A 470 -2.96 4.64 23.23
C GLY A 470 -2.03 3.47 23.48
N ASN A 471 -0.76 3.80 23.66
CA ASN A 471 0.30 2.82 23.93
C ASN A 471 0.96 3.08 25.28
N GLU A 472 1.31 2.00 25.96
CA GLU A 472 2.20 1.96 27.11
C GLU A 472 3.62 1.67 26.63
N ASN A 473 4.56 2.55 27.01
CA ASN A 473 5.96 2.24 26.92
C ASN A 473 6.31 1.24 28.03
N THR A 474 6.43 -0.04 27.66
CA THR A 474 6.70 -1.15 28.58
C THR A 474 8.02 -1.03 29.35
N SER A 475 8.94 -0.14 28.92
CA SER A 475 10.21 0.11 29.61
C SER A 475 10.14 1.25 30.63
N THR A 476 9.28 2.25 30.44
CA THR A 476 9.18 3.43 31.33
C THR A 476 7.87 3.48 32.12
N GLY A 477 6.86 2.71 31.73
CA GLY A 477 5.50 2.79 32.28
C GLY A 477 4.77 4.08 31.87
N ASP A 478 5.27 4.80 30.87
CA ASP A 478 4.63 6.00 30.36
C ASP A 478 3.51 5.66 29.38
N ILE A 479 2.41 6.38 29.53
CA ILE A 479 1.25 6.26 28.66
C ILE A 479 1.28 7.39 27.65
N LYS A 480 1.17 7.01 26.38
CA LYS A 480 0.98 7.95 25.29
C LYS A 480 -0.40 7.70 24.67
N LEU A 481 -1.27 8.68 24.80
CA LEU A 481 -2.56 8.69 24.13
C LEU A 481 -2.32 8.88 22.62
N GLU A 482 -2.87 7.99 21.80
CA GLU A 482 -2.83 8.13 20.35
C GLU A 482 -4.09 8.81 19.83
N ASN A 483 -5.23 8.51 20.46
CA ASN A 483 -6.50 9.08 20.08
C ASN A 483 -7.49 9.07 21.25
N ALA A 484 -8.33 10.10 21.32
CA ALA A 484 -9.45 10.19 22.24
C ALA A 484 -10.61 10.90 21.57
N GLU A 485 -11.80 10.32 21.69
CA GLU A 485 -13.05 10.94 21.27
C GLU A 485 -13.81 11.40 22.50
N PHE A 486 -14.16 12.69 22.55
CA PHE A 486 -14.87 13.27 23.68
C PHE A 486 -15.77 14.44 23.29
N TYR A 487 -16.76 14.70 24.14
CA TYR A 487 -17.48 15.97 24.19
C TYR A 487 -16.81 16.90 25.19
N LEU A 488 -16.63 18.16 24.82
CA LEU A 488 -16.16 19.21 25.74
C LEU A 488 -17.29 20.20 26.03
N LEU A 489 -17.65 20.33 27.29
CA LEU A 489 -18.61 21.32 27.77
C LEU A 489 -17.88 22.39 28.57
N ILE A 490 -18.24 23.66 28.34
CA ILE A 490 -17.59 24.82 28.95
C ILE A 490 -18.65 25.74 29.54
N LYS A 491 -18.43 26.16 30.79
CA LYS A 491 -19.16 27.23 31.46
C LYS A 491 -18.19 28.36 31.79
N ILE A 492 -18.51 29.59 31.41
CA ILE A 492 -17.76 30.78 31.80
C ILE A 492 -18.30 31.26 33.16
N LYS A 493 -17.41 31.68 34.06
CA LYS A 493 -17.79 32.22 35.38
C LYS A 493 -17.90 33.73 35.42
#